data_AF-A0A562N7Z5-F1
#
_entry.id   AF-A0A562N7Z5-F1
#
_cell.length_a   1.000
_cell.length_b   1.000
_cell.length_c   1.000
_cell.angle_alpha   90.00
_cell.angle_beta   90.00
_cell.angle_gamma   90.00
#
_symmetry.space_group_name_H-M   'P 1'
#
loop_
_entity.id
_entity.type
_entity.pdbx_description
1 polymer ?
#
loop_
_entity_poly.entity_id
_entity_poly.type
_entity_poly.pdbx_seq_one_letter_code
_entity_poly.pdbx_strand_id
1 'polypeptide(L)'
;MGYNMSRYTRAIHVGSRIATGQPLSNEELQAAVPSIFATEAHESRSARFAPVPTVTVLDGLRAEGFEPFSAVQARTRVEGKTELHKIGVNVNQIALAANRGRTDLLQHQWAEINELRRVLPEARGFLKAAMDEQRRKGVRLYEKFAEQDHV
;
A
#
# COMPACT_ATOMS: atom_id res chain seq x y z
N MET A 1 -1.17 5.14 30.52
CA MET A 1 -0.30 6.06 29.77
C MET A 1 -0.37 5.66 28.29
N GLY A 2 -1.18 6.33 27.46
CA GLY A 2 -1.36 5.93 26.05
C GLY A 2 -0.21 6.45 25.19
N TYR A 3 0.60 5.55 24.62
CA TYR A 3 1.61 5.94 23.62
C TYR A 3 0.92 6.54 22.38
N ASN A 4 1.04 7.85 22.20
CA ASN A 4 0.47 8.55 21.05
C ASN A 4 1.38 8.37 19.82
N MET A 5 1.16 7.26 19.10
CA MET A 5 1.88 6.87 17.87
C MET A 5 1.62 7.82 16.68
N SER A 6 0.70 8.79 16.80
CA SER A 6 0.29 9.69 15.72
C SER A 6 1.40 10.63 15.26
N ARG A 7 2.38 10.94 16.12
CA ARG A 7 3.49 11.85 15.75
C ARG A 7 4.49 11.23 14.76
N TYR A 8 4.76 9.92 14.84
CA TYR A 8 5.75 9.25 13.99
C TYR A 8 5.16 8.66 12.72
N THR A 9 3.84 8.55 12.62
CA THR A 9 3.16 7.83 11.54
C THR A 9 2.48 8.74 10.49
N ARG A 10 2.53 10.07 10.63
CA ARG A 10 1.87 11.00 9.67
C ARG A 10 2.36 10.84 8.23
N ALA A 11 3.63 10.47 8.03
CA ALA A 11 4.19 10.25 6.69
C ALA A 11 3.94 8.82 6.16
N ILE A 12 3.46 7.91 7.01
CA ILE A 12 3.22 6.51 6.66
C ILE A 12 1.77 6.35 6.24
N HIS A 13 1.54 6.09 4.96
CA HIS A 13 0.26 5.61 4.49
C HIS A 13 0.06 4.19 5.02
N VAL A 14 -0.62 4.04 6.16
CA VAL A 14 -0.78 2.74 6.82
C VAL A 14 -1.51 1.77 5.89
N GLY A 15 -0.85 0.63 5.60
CA GLY A 15 -1.42 -0.51 4.91
C GLY A 15 -2.15 -1.42 5.89
N SER A 16 -1.43 -1.90 6.89
CA SER A 16 -1.92 -2.73 8.00
C SER A 16 -1.24 -2.35 9.30
N ARG A 17 -1.89 -2.64 10.43
CA ARG A 17 -1.38 -2.35 11.77
C ARG A 17 -1.90 -3.34 12.79
N ILE A 18 -1.11 -3.58 13.81
CA ILE A 18 -1.50 -4.31 15.02
C ILE A 18 -0.93 -3.59 16.23
N ALA A 19 -1.69 -3.54 17.31
CA ALA A 19 -1.24 -3.04 18.60
C ALA A 19 -2.06 -3.75 19.66
N THR A 20 -1.40 -4.56 20.47
CA THR A 20 -2.01 -5.24 21.60
C THR A 20 -1.36 -4.67 22.85
N GLY A 21 -2.06 -4.63 23.97
CA GLY A 21 -1.47 -4.22 25.26
C GLY A 21 -0.47 -5.24 25.81
N GLN A 22 -0.10 -6.25 25.02
CA GLN A 22 0.71 -7.42 25.37
C GLN A 22 1.80 -7.60 24.28
N PRO A 23 2.87 -8.37 24.55
CA PRO A 23 3.84 -8.75 23.53
C PRO A 23 3.17 -9.44 22.34
N LEU A 24 3.57 -9.06 21.12
CA LEU A 24 3.06 -9.63 19.89
C LEU A 24 3.84 -10.91 19.54
N SER A 25 3.10 -11.98 19.22
CA SER A 25 3.68 -13.22 18.72
C SER A 25 4.15 -13.08 17.27
N ASN A 26 5.01 -13.99 16.81
CA ASN A 26 5.38 -14.02 15.39
C ASN A 26 4.17 -14.28 14.50
N GLU A 27 3.22 -15.11 14.91
CA GLU A 27 1.99 -15.39 14.16
C GLU A 27 1.14 -14.12 13.99
N GLU A 28 0.99 -13.33 15.06
CA GLU A 28 0.28 -12.04 15.03
C GLU A 28 0.98 -11.03 14.12
N LEU A 29 2.31 -10.95 14.20
CA LEU A 29 3.12 -10.10 13.33
C LEU A 29 3.07 -10.57 11.88
N GLN A 30 3.01 -11.87 11.64
CA GLN A 30 2.96 -12.47 10.32
C GLN A 30 1.62 -12.18 9.64
N ALA A 31 0.53 -12.28 10.38
CA ALA A 31 -0.80 -11.90 9.90
C ALA A 31 -0.92 -10.40 9.63
N ALA A 32 -0.36 -9.55 10.49
CA ALA A 32 -0.56 -8.10 10.42
C ALA A 32 0.47 -7.35 9.57
N VAL A 33 1.75 -7.73 9.63
CA VAL A 33 2.89 -7.01 9.04
C VAL A 33 3.92 -7.96 8.40
N PRO A 34 3.50 -8.80 7.43
CA PRO A 34 4.35 -9.87 6.87
C PRO A 34 5.68 -9.40 6.27
N SER A 35 5.79 -8.12 5.89
CA SER A 35 7.03 -7.56 5.32
C SER A 35 8.25 -7.65 6.24
N ILE A 36 8.07 -7.75 7.56
CA ILE A 36 9.21 -7.87 8.49
C ILE A 36 9.95 -9.20 8.34
N PHE A 37 9.28 -10.22 7.78
CA PHE A 37 9.83 -11.56 7.54
C PHE A 37 10.44 -11.72 6.14
N ALA A 38 10.46 -10.66 5.31
CA ALA A 38 11.08 -10.74 3.99
C ALA A 38 12.60 -10.95 4.09
N THR A 39 13.09 -12.02 3.46
CA THR A 39 14.51 -12.39 3.43
C THR A 39 15.25 -11.81 2.21
N GLU A 40 14.52 -11.50 1.15
CA GLU A 40 15.06 -10.96 -0.09
C GLU A 40 14.82 -9.45 -0.22
N ALA A 41 15.71 -8.81 -0.97
CA ALA A 41 15.54 -7.41 -1.31
C ALA A 41 14.42 -7.22 -2.35
N HIS A 42 13.72 -6.09 -2.28
CA HIS A 42 12.78 -5.71 -3.33
C HIS A 42 13.51 -5.59 -4.69
N GLU A 43 12.86 -5.97 -5.79
CA GLU A 43 13.44 -5.98 -7.15
C GLU A 43 14.04 -4.63 -7.60
N SER A 44 13.56 -3.53 -7.02
CA SER A 44 14.09 -2.19 -7.29
C SER A 44 15.45 -1.89 -6.62
N ARG A 45 15.96 -2.81 -5.80
CA ARG A 45 17.24 -2.66 -5.10
C ARG A 45 18.38 -3.19 -5.96
N SER A 46 19.49 -2.45 -5.98
CA SER A 46 20.71 -2.88 -6.67
C SER A 46 21.32 -4.12 -6.03
N ALA A 47 22.10 -4.90 -6.78
CA ALA A 47 22.85 -6.06 -6.28
C ALA A 47 23.82 -5.76 -5.11
N ARG A 48 24.19 -4.49 -4.89
CA ARG A 48 25.03 -4.07 -3.76
C ARG A 48 24.25 -3.96 -2.44
N PHE A 49 22.92 -4.01 -2.48
CA PHE A 49 22.08 -3.91 -1.29
C PHE A 49 21.99 -5.27 -0.61
N ALA A 50 22.50 -5.37 0.62
CA ALA A 50 22.36 -6.56 1.45
C ALA A 50 21.09 -6.43 2.31
N PRO A 51 20.04 -7.24 2.07
CA PRO A 51 18.87 -7.25 2.94
C PRO A 51 19.25 -7.86 4.30
N VAL A 52 18.92 -7.15 5.38
CA VAL A 52 18.87 -7.73 6.73
C VAL A 52 17.40 -7.88 7.08
N PRO A 53 16.88 -9.11 7.26
CA PRO A 53 15.48 -9.32 7.59
C PRO A 53 15.13 -8.63 8.91
N THR A 54 13.98 -7.95 8.97
CA THR A 54 13.60 -7.21 10.18
C THR A 54 13.30 -8.17 11.33
N VAL A 55 12.80 -9.38 11.02
CA VAL A 55 12.59 -10.44 12.02
C VAL A 55 13.89 -10.83 12.73
N THR A 56 15.02 -10.91 12.03
CA THR A 56 16.31 -11.22 12.66
C THR A 56 16.74 -10.17 13.68
N VAL A 57 16.48 -8.88 13.38
CA VAL A 57 16.72 -7.80 14.32
C VAL A 57 15.76 -7.91 15.51
N LEU A 58 14.50 -8.25 15.27
CA LEU A 58 13.49 -8.44 16.32
C LEU A 58 13.84 -9.60 17.25
N ASP A 59 14.32 -10.73 16.73
CA ASP A 59 14.73 -11.87 17.54
C ASP A 59 15.92 -11.52 18.45
N GLY A 60 16.87 -10.75 17.93
CA GLY A 60 17.96 -10.19 18.74
C GLY A 60 17.45 -9.26 19.84
N LEU A 61 16.46 -8.40 19.54
CA LEU A 61 15.83 -7.53 20.53
C LEU A 61 15.11 -8.33 21.62
N ARG A 62 14.40 -9.41 21.26
CA ARG A 62 13.76 -10.31 22.23
C ARG A 62 14.76 -11.00 23.15
N ALA A 63 15.90 -11.43 22.62
CA ALA A 63 16.97 -12.03 23.43
C ALA A 63 17.49 -11.06 24.51
N GLU A 64 17.46 -9.76 24.24
CA GLU A 64 17.80 -8.69 25.17
C GLU A 64 16.61 -8.23 26.04
N GLY A 65 15.46 -8.91 25.97
CA GLY A 65 14.26 -8.61 26.76
C GLY A 65 13.36 -7.52 26.20
N PHE A 66 13.54 -7.10 24.94
CA PHE A 66 12.68 -6.13 24.27
C PHE A 66 11.61 -6.83 23.44
N GLU A 67 10.34 -6.60 23.80
CA GLU A 67 9.19 -7.18 23.11
C GLU A 67 8.45 -6.17 22.22
N PRO A 68 7.90 -6.60 21.07
CA PRO A 68 7.06 -5.75 20.23
C PRO A 68 5.63 -5.70 20.77
N PHE A 69 5.09 -4.51 21.02
CA PHE A 69 3.68 -4.32 21.43
C PHE A 69 2.81 -3.73 20.32
N SER A 70 3.45 -3.27 19.24
CA SER A 70 2.75 -2.69 18.08
C SER A 70 3.62 -2.79 16.84
N ALA A 71 2.98 -2.98 15.69
CA ALA A 71 3.64 -2.93 14.40
C ALA A 71 2.75 -2.26 13.35
N VAL A 72 3.39 -1.61 12.38
CA VAL A 72 2.73 -0.89 11.28
C VAL A 72 3.46 -1.20 9.99
N GLN A 73 2.74 -1.66 8.98
CA GLN A 73 3.27 -1.85 7.63
C GLN A 73 2.71 -0.76 6.71
N ALA A 74 3.62 -0.10 5.98
CA ALA A 74 3.26 0.91 5.00
C ALA A 74 2.54 0.29 3.80
N ARG A 75 1.61 1.04 3.23
CA ARG A 75 0.97 0.70 1.95
C ARG A 75 1.97 0.91 0.83
N THR A 76 2.18 -0.11 0.00
CA THR A 76 3.02 0.00 -1.19
C THR A 76 2.46 1.05 -2.14
N ARG A 77 3.37 1.87 -2.70
CA ARG A 77 3.03 2.79 -3.79
C ARG A 77 2.65 1.99 -5.03
N VAL A 78 1.65 2.46 -5.73
CA VAL A 78 1.11 1.76 -6.89
C VAL A 78 1.34 2.65 -8.08
N GLU A 79 2.06 2.12 -9.05
CA GLU A 79 2.30 2.79 -10.32
C GLU A 79 0.98 3.06 -11.06
N GLY A 80 0.91 4.18 -11.78
CA GLY A 80 -0.27 4.60 -12.53
C GLY A 80 -1.48 5.09 -11.72
N LYS A 81 -1.66 4.67 -10.46
CA LYS A 81 -2.82 5.07 -9.63
C LYS A 81 -2.90 6.57 -9.40
N THR A 82 -1.77 7.22 -9.13
CA THR A 82 -1.71 8.67 -8.94
C THR A 82 -2.02 9.43 -10.23
N GLU A 83 -1.51 8.96 -11.37
CA GLU A 83 -1.75 9.59 -12.66
C GLU A 83 -3.22 9.45 -13.09
N LEU A 84 -3.82 8.28 -12.90
CA LEU A 84 -5.25 8.09 -13.16
C LEU A 84 -6.13 9.00 -12.29
N HIS A 85 -5.74 9.23 -11.03
CA HIS A 85 -6.43 10.18 -10.17
C HIS A 85 -6.32 11.61 -10.71
N LYS A 86 -5.12 12.05 -11.11
CA LYS A 86 -4.90 13.38 -11.70
C LYS A 86 -5.72 13.58 -12.98
N ILE A 87 -5.75 12.58 -13.87
CA ILE A 87 -6.55 12.62 -15.09
C ILE A 87 -8.03 12.85 -14.76
N GLY A 88 -8.58 12.07 -13.82
CA GLY A 88 -9.98 12.24 -13.40
C GLY A 88 -10.28 13.60 -12.77
N VAL A 89 -9.35 14.16 -11.98
CA VAL A 89 -9.49 15.52 -11.44
C VAL A 89 -9.50 16.54 -12.59
N ASN A 90 -8.56 16.45 -13.52
CA ASN A 90 -8.46 17.38 -14.64
C ASN A 90 -9.70 17.33 -15.54
N VAL A 91 -10.22 16.14 -15.86
CA VAL A 91 -11.47 15.97 -16.63
C VAL A 91 -12.65 16.66 -15.93
N ASN A 92 -12.79 16.51 -14.61
CA ASN A 92 -13.84 17.18 -13.86
C ASN A 92 -13.65 18.71 -13.81
N GLN A 93 -12.41 19.19 -13.75
CA GLN A 93 -12.12 20.64 -13.80
C GLN A 93 -12.47 21.24 -15.16
N ILE A 94 -12.17 20.55 -16.27
CA ILE A 94 -12.54 20.98 -17.62
C ILE A 94 -14.07 21.09 -17.74
N ALA A 95 -14.80 20.06 -17.32
CA ALA A 95 -16.27 20.07 -17.33
C ALA A 95 -16.83 21.23 -16.47
N LEU A 96 -16.25 21.47 -15.30
CA LEU A 96 -16.66 22.57 -14.41
C LEU A 96 -16.35 23.95 -15.01
N ALA A 97 -15.21 24.12 -15.69
CA ALA A 97 -14.84 25.36 -16.35
C ALA A 97 -15.79 25.66 -17.52
N ALA A 98 -16.11 24.65 -18.32
CA ALA A 98 -17.06 24.77 -19.43
C ALA A 98 -18.48 25.11 -18.95
N ASN A 99 -18.99 24.43 -17.90
CA ASN A 99 -20.28 24.76 -17.30
C ASN A 99 -20.36 26.19 -16.76
N ARG A 100 -19.23 26.80 -16.43
CA ARG A 100 -19.14 28.18 -15.94
C ARG A 100 -18.84 29.19 -17.05
N GLY A 101 -18.88 28.78 -18.32
CA GLY A 101 -18.62 29.65 -19.47
C GLY A 101 -17.17 30.13 -19.57
N ARG A 102 -16.21 29.46 -18.91
CA ARG A 102 -14.78 29.82 -18.96
C ARG A 102 -14.04 29.18 -20.12
N THR A 103 -14.67 28.22 -20.78
CA THR A 103 -14.14 27.47 -21.93
C THR A 103 -15.31 27.04 -22.77
N ASP A 104 -15.28 27.31 -24.08
CA ASP A 104 -16.27 26.78 -25.00
C ASP A 104 -15.83 25.39 -25.48
N LEU A 105 -16.71 24.41 -25.27
CA LEU A 105 -16.54 23.06 -25.74
C LEU A 105 -17.54 22.78 -26.86
N LEU A 106 -17.04 22.26 -27.96
CA LEU A 106 -17.86 21.72 -29.04
C LEU A 106 -18.62 20.47 -28.57
N GLN A 107 -19.73 20.14 -29.24
CA GLN A 107 -20.58 19.03 -28.85
C GLN A 107 -19.84 17.68 -28.79
N HIS A 108 -18.88 17.43 -29.69
CA HIS A 108 -18.06 16.22 -29.66
C HIS A 108 -17.12 16.18 -28.45
N GLN A 109 -16.55 17.33 -28.05
CA GLN A 109 -15.68 17.43 -26.87
C GLN A 109 -16.48 17.19 -25.58
N TRP A 110 -17.74 17.60 -25.55
CA TRP A 110 -18.67 17.25 -24.46
C TRP A 110 -18.95 15.75 -24.40
N ALA A 111 -19.16 15.11 -25.55
CA ALA A 111 -19.37 13.67 -25.62
C ALA A 111 -18.14 12.90 -25.10
N GLU A 112 -16.93 13.31 -25.53
CA GLU A 112 -15.66 12.74 -25.07
C GLU A 112 -15.46 12.89 -23.56
N ILE A 113 -15.70 14.08 -23.01
CA ILE A 113 -15.59 14.33 -21.56
C ILE A 113 -16.58 13.47 -20.77
N ASN A 114 -17.82 13.38 -21.22
CA ASN A 114 -18.83 12.56 -20.54
C ASN A 114 -18.47 11.08 -20.60
N GLU A 115 -17.93 10.61 -21.72
CA GLU A 115 -17.42 9.25 -21.83
C GLU A 115 -16.26 9.01 -20.86
N LEU A 116 -15.28 9.91 -20.80
CA LEU A 116 -14.18 9.83 -19.83
C LEU A 116 -14.69 9.82 -18.38
N ARG A 117 -15.66 10.66 -18.03
CA ARG A 117 -16.27 10.69 -16.69
C ARG A 117 -17.01 9.40 -16.35
N ARG A 118 -17.53 8.70 -17.35
CA ARG A 118 -18.17 7.39 -17.21
C ARG A 118 -17.14 6.27 -17.02
N VAL A 119 -16.09 6.22 -17.84
CA VAL A 119 -15.14 5.08 -17.86
C VAL A 119 -14.01 5.18 -16.83
N LEU A 120 -13.57 6.39 -16.45
CA LEU A 120 -12.45 6.56 -15.50
C LEU A 120 -12.72 5.94 -14.11
N PRO A 121 -13.94 6.02 -13.54
CA PRO A 121 -14.29 5.28 -12.33
C PRO A 121 -14.17 3.77 -12.48
N GLU A 122 -14.61 3.21 -13.62
CA GLU A 122 -14.53 1.78 -13.91
C GLU A 122 -13.06 1.32 -14.00
N ALA A 123 -12.24 2.04 -14.76
CA ALA A 123 -10.80 1.78 -14.87
C ALA A 123 -10.09 1.83 -13.50
N ARG A 124 -10.48 2.77 -12.64
CA ARG A 124 -9.98 2.86 -11.26
C ARG A 124 -10.39 1.65 -10.44
N GLY A 125 -11.63 1.19 -10.57
CA GLY A 125 -12.15 -0.02 -9.92
C GLY A 125 -11.38 -1.26 -10.34
N PHE A 126 -11.17 -1.43 -11.65
CA PHE A 126 -10.40 -2.53 -12.22
C PHE A 126 -8.95 -2.54 -11.71
N LEU A 127 -8.24 -1.42 -11.79
CA LEU A 127 -6.88 -1.30 -11.27
C LEU A 127 -6.84 -1.63 -9.78
N LYS A 128 -7.77 -1.10 -8.98
CA LYS A 128 -7.86 -1.42 -7.56
C LYS A 128 -8.04 -2.91 -7.33
N ALA A 129 -8.93 -3.58 -8.05
CA ALA A 129 -9.16 -5.01 -7.92
C ALA A 129 -7.93 -5.84 -8.32
N ALA A 130 -7.31 -5.52 -9.46
CA ALA A 130 -6.08 -6.18 -9.92
C ALA A 130 -4.94 -6.01 -8.91
N MET A 131 -4.81 -4.82 -8.31
CA MET A 131 -3.80 -4.56 -7.29
C MET A 131 -4.10 -5.22 -5.94
N ASP A 132 -5.36 -5.22 -5.50
CA ASP A 132 -5.75 -5.92 -4.28
C ASP A 132 -5.53 -7.44 -4.45
N GLU A 133 -5.70 -7.95 -5.67
CA GLU A 133 -5.34 -9.32 -6.02
C GLU A 133 -3.81 -9.55 -6.02
N GLN A 134 -3.01 -8.63 -6.58
CA GLN A 134 -1.55 -8.70 -6.47
C GLN A 134 -1.08 -8.66 -5.00
N ARG A 135 -1.74 -7.87 -4.15
CA ARG A 135 -1.48 -7.87 -2.71
C ARG A 135 -1.81 -9.20 -2.07
N ARG A 136 -2.95 -9.81 -2.40
CA ARG A 136 -3.30 -11.16 -1.93
C ARG A 136 -2.29 -12.19 -2.42
N LYS A 137 -1.85 -12.11 -3.67
CA LYS A 137 -0.82 -13.01 -4.22
C LYS A 137 0.52 -12.84 -3.54
N GLY A 138 0.92 -11.62 -3.17
CA GLY A 138 2.11 -11.38 -2.35
C GLY A 138 2.02 -12.02 -0.97
N VAL A 139 0.85 -11.97 -0.33
CA VAL A 139 0.57 -12.72 0.91
C VAL A 139 0.66 -14.23 0.67
N ARG A 140 0.10 -14.74 -0.44
CA ARG A 140 0.16 -16.17 -0.80
C ARG A 140 1.55 -16.67 -1.18
N LEU A 141 2.38 -15.84 -1.82
CA LEU A 141 3.78 -16.15 -2.12
C LEU A 141 4.56 -16.33 -0.81
N TYR A 142 4.24 -15.51 0.20
CA TYR A 142 4.76 -15.67 1.54
C TYR A 142 4.19 -16.91 2.26
N GLU A 143 2.89 -17.21 2.15
CA GLU A 143 2.31 -18.45 2.70
C GLU A 143 3.00 -19.71 2.11
N LYS A 144 3.24 -19.73 0.80
CA LYS A 144 3.99 -20.81 0.14
C LYS A 144 5.44 -20.92 0.61
N PHE A 145 6.07 -19.81 0.95
CA PHE A 145 7.41 -19.81 1.56
C PHE A 145 7.36 -20.37 3.00
N ALA A 146 6.38 -19.96 3.80
CA ALA A 146 6.18 -20.48 5.15
C ALA A 146 5.89 -22.00 5.18
N GLU A 147 5.20 -22.52 4.15
CA GLU A 147 4.99 -23.96 3.95
C GLU A 147 6.28 -24.72 3.54
N GLN A 148 7.27 -24.03 2.96
CA GLN A 148 8.53 -24.62 2.49
C GLN A 148 9.63 -24.66 3.57
N ASP A 149 9.59 -23.77 4.56
CA ASP A 149 10.55 -23.68 5.68
C ASP A 149 10.23 -24.62 6.88
N HIS A 150 9.49 -25.71 6.66
CA HIS A 150 9.43 -26.83 7.62
C HIS A 150 10.64 -27.76 7.45
N VAL A 151 11.82 -27.28 7.86
CA VAL A 151 13.02 -28.08 8.22
C VAL A 151 13.65 -27.54 9.49
#